data_AF-A0A5K0YXJ3-F1
#
_entry.id   AF-A0A5K0YXJ3-F1
#
_cell.length_a   1.000
_cell.length_b   1.000
_cell.length_c   1.000
_cell.angle_alpha   90.00
_cell.angle_beta   90.00
_cell.angle_gamma   90.00
#
_symmetry.space_group_name_H-M   'P 1'
#
loop_
_entity.id
_entity.type
_entity.pdbx_description
1 polymer ?
#
loop_
_entity_poly.entity_id
_entity_poly.type
_entity_poly.pdbx_seq_one_letter_code
_entity_poly.pdbx_strand_id
1 'polypeptide(L)'
;HAETPSTIFLINCLSAIQQPLLGREVAEKYVSRLASMIGAQLNILVDNEVDAILRACSLSDKMSYIQRLINEEQTSDSSLPLATMEETSPPVISESLRVFFAIITGSEGSLPEFEQMQVPQLRSKASVGVAKALAEVYERIYGAIVDPRNQYPEPKSLLRHPPGQVRTILGI
;
A
#
# COMPACT_ATOMS: atom_id res chain seq x y z
N HIS A 1 -6.15 13.76 -7.97
CA HIS A 1 -5.02 12.91 -8.39
C HIS A 1 -3.74 13.68 -8.16
N ALA A 2 -2.83 13.16 -7.33
CA ALA A 2 -1.53 13.77 -7.12
C ALA A 2 -0.45 12.71 -7.34
N GLU A 3 -0.27 12.30 -8.59
CA GLU A 3 1.03 11.82 -9.03
C GLU A 3 2.03 12.90 -8.60
N THR A 4 3.06 12.58 -7.83
CA THR A 4 4.10 13.58 -7.52
C THR A 4 4.96 13.75 -8.77
N PRO A 5 4.71 14.77 -9.63
CA PRO A 5 5.33 14.81 -10.95
C PRO A 5 6.85 14.96 -10.83
N SER A 6 7.31 15.52 -9.69
CA SER A 6 8.70 15.61 -9.28
C SER A 6 9.38 14.25 -9.09
N THR A 7 8.71 13.27 -8.48
CA THR A 7 9.29 11.94 -8.20
C THR A 7 9.42 11.13 -9.49
N ILE A 8 8.38 11.12 -10.32
CA ILE A 8 8.40 10.44 -11.62
C ILE A 8 9.42 11.10 -12.56
N PHE A 9 9.48 12.44 -12.58
CA PHE A 9 10.50 13.18 -13.32
C PHE A 9 11.92 12.77 -12.91
N LEU A 10 12.19 12.69 -11.60
CA LEU A 10 13.50 12.29 -11.10
C LEU A 10 13.85 10.85 -11.50
N ILE A 11 12.90 9.91 -11.43
CA ILE A 11 13.08 8.53 -11.89
C ILE A 11 13.43 8.50 -13.38
N ASN A 12 12.72 9.28 -14.20
CA ASN A 12 12.98 9.38 -15.64
C ASN A 12 14.38 9.96 -15.91
N CYS A 13 14.78 11.04 -15.22
CA CYS A 13 16.11 11.63 -15.35
C CYS A 13 17.23 10.65 -14.94
N LEU A 14 17.10 9.99 -13.79
CA LEU A 14 18.09 9.02 -13.33
C LEU A 14 18.21 7.84 -14.30
N SER A 15 17.09 7.38 -14.85
CA SER A 15 17.07 6.33 -15.87
C SER A 15 17.78 6.77 -17.15
N ALA A 16 17.49 7.97 -17.64
CA ALA A 16 18.13 8.54 -18.83
C ALA A 16 19.64 8.68 -18.68
N ILE A 17 20.13 9.00 -17.48
CA ILE A 17 21.57 9.05 -17.17
C ILE A 17 22.17 7.64 -17.10
N GLN A 18 21.44 6.67 -16.54
CA GLN A 18 21.93 5.30 -16.35
C GLN A 18 22.06 4.54 -17.68
N GLN A 19 21.09 4.67 -18.59
CA GLN A 19 21.02 3.91 -19.85
C GLN A 19 22.33 3.92 -20.66
N PRO A 20 22.98 5.07 -20.98
CA PRO A 20 24.22 5.08 -21.76
C PRO A 20 25.45 4.51 -21.03
N LEU A 21 25.35 4.30 -19.71
CA LEU A 21 26.42 3.77 -18.87
C LEU A 21 26.34 2.25 -18.69
N LEU A 22 25.19 1.64 -19.03
CA LEU A 22 24.99 0.20 -18.94
C LEU A 22 25.99 -0.57 -19.81
N GLY A 23 26.54 -1.65 -19.28
CA GLY A 23 27.51 -2.50 -19.97
C GLY A 23 28.94 -1.94 -20.03
N ARG A 24 29.21 -0.76 -19.46
CA ARG A 24 30.57 -0.21 -19.33
C ARG A 24 31.17 -0.57 -17.98
N GLU A 25 32.19 -1.44 -17.97
CA GLU A 25 32.87 -1.88 -16.74
C GLU A 25 33.37 -0.70 -15.89
N VAL A 26 33.94 0.33 -16.52
CA VAL A 26 34.44 1.53 -15.83
C VAL A 26 33.34 2.32 -15.10
N ALA A 27 32.08 2.17 -15.50
CA ALA A 27 30.93 2.88 -14.95
C ALA A 27 30.07 2.02 -14.02
N GLU A 28 30.42 0.76 -13.77
CA GLU A 28 29.60 -0.20 -13.04
C GLU A 28 29.18 0.31 -11.64
N LYS A 29 30.12 0.89 -10.90
CA LYS A 29 29.84 1.50 -9.58
C LYS A 29 28.82 2.63 -9.67
N TYR A 30 28.88 3.44 -10.73
CA TYR A 30 27.94 4.53 -10.94
C TYR A 30 26.56 4.02 -11.35
N VAL A 31 26.51 3.00 -12.21
CA VAL A 31 25.27 2.32 -12.61
C VAL A 31 24.55 1.74 -11.39
N SER A 32 25.29 1.06 -10.49
CA SER A 32 24.75 0.50 -9.25
C SER A 32 24.20 1.57 -8.31
N ARG A 33 24.92 2.70 -8.18
CA ARG A 33 24.45 3.85 -7.40
C ARG A 33 23.17 4.46 -7.99
N LEU A 34 23.11 4.64 -9.30
CA LEU A 34 21.91 5.15 -10.00
C LEU A 34 20.73 4.19 -9.82
N ALA A 35 20.95 2.86 -9.92
CA ALA A 35 19.91 1.86 -9.69
C ALA A 35 19.36 1.95 -8.26
N SER A 36 20.22 2.16 -7.27
CA SER A 36 19.84 2.34 -5.87
C SER A 36 19.01 3.61 -5.67
N MET A 37 19.41 4.73 -6.31
CA MET A 37 18.66 5.99 -6.26
C MET A 37 17.28 5.87 -6.93
N ILE A 38 17.21 5.22 -8.10
CA ILE A 38 15.94 4.91 -8.78
C ILE A 38 15.03 4.07 -7.87
N GLY A 39 15.59 3.03 -7.25
CA GLY A 39 14.86 2.18 -6.31
C GLY A 39 14.29 2.95 -5.12
N ALA A 40 15.09 3.85 -4.52
CA ALA A 40 14.64 4.69 -3.41
C ALA A 40 13.49 5.62 -3.83
N GLN A 41 13.59 6.27 -4.99
CA GLN A 41 12.51 7.13 -5.51
C GLN A 41 11.24 6.34 -5.85
N LEU A 42 11.40 5.12 -6.38
CA LEU A 42 10.27 4.25 -6.67
C LEU A 42 9.54 3.83 -5.40
N ASN A 43 10.26 3.55 -4.31
CA ASN A 43 9.65 3.25 -3.02
C ASN A 43 8.88 4.47 -2.48
N ILE A 44 9.47 5.67 -2.50
CA ILE A 44 8.79 6.91 -2.10
C ILE A 44 7.50 7.13 -2.91
N LEU A 45 7.55 6.89 -4.22
CA LEU A 45 6.38 7.00 -5.09
C LEU A 45 5.29 6.01 -4.67
N VAL A 46 5.65 4.74 -4.46
CA VAL A 46 4.72 3.70 -4.02
C VAL A 46 4.10 4.05 -2.67
N ASP A 47 4.90 4.46 -1.69
CA ASP A 47 4.43 4.81 -0.35
C ASP A 47 3.44 5.98 -0.37
N ASN A 48 3.73 7.00 -1.20
CA ASN A 48 2.85 8.15 -1.36
C ASN A 48 1.50 7.77 -1.98
N GLU A 49 1.50 6.93 -3.02
CA GLU A 49 0.26 6.47 -3.66
C GLU A 49 -0.56 5.57 -2.73
N VAL A 50 0.11 4.68 -2.00
CA VAL A 50 -0.55 3.84 -0.99
C VAL A 50 -1.19 4.71 0.08
N ASP A 51 -0.49 5.69 0.64
CA ASP A 51 -1.05 6.60 1.63
C ASP A 51 -2.23 7.43 1.06
N ALA A 52 -2.15 7.89 -0.18
CA ALA A 52 -3.25 8.57 -0.85
C ALA A 52 -4.50 7.68 -0.99
N ILE A 53 -4.33 6.41 -1.38
CA ILE A 53 -5.43 5.44 -1.48
C ILE A 53 -6.00 5.14 -0.08
N LEU A 54 -5.15 4.91 0.92
CA LEU A 54 -5.60 4.64 2.28
C LEU A 54 -6.35 5.83 2.89
N ARG A 55 -5.95 7.07 2.59
CA ARG A 55 -6.70 8.26 2.98
C ARG A 55 -8.06 8.34 2.29
N ALA A 56 -8.12 8.01 0.99
CA ALA A 56 -9.39 7.97 0.25
C ALA A 56 -10.39 6.97 0.84
N CYS A 57 -9.90 5.85 1.40
CA CYS A 57 -10.72 4.85 2.09
C CYS A 57 -10.91 5.12 3.60
N SER A 58 -10.38 6.23 4.13
CA SER A 58 -10.32 6.51 5.57
C SER A 58 -9.62 5.41 6.39
N LEU A 59 -8.73 4.62 5.78
CA LEU A 59 -7.97 3.54 6.42
C LEU A 59 -6.64 4.02 7.00
N SER A 60 -6.08 5.14 6.54
CA SER A 60 -4.76 5.65 6.99
C SER A 60 -4.72 5.87 8.51
N ASP A 61 -5.71 6.59 9.06
CA ASP A 61 -5.78 6.83 10.51
C ASP A 61 -6.06 5.54 11.29
N LYS A 62 -6.89 4.65 10.74
CA LYS A 62 -7.29 3.37 11.37
C LYS A 62 -6.11 2.41 11.50
N MET A 63 -5.21 2.42 10.52
CA MET A 63 -3.98 1.62 10.55
C MET A 63 -3.07 1.98 11.73
N SER A 64 -3.07 3.23 12.19
CA SER A 64 -2.28 3.62 13.36
C SER A 64 -2.79 2.97 14.66
N TYR A 65 -4.10 2.75 14.80
CA TYR A 65 -4.70 2.02 15.92
C TYR A 65 -4.44 0.52 15.83
N ILE A 66 -4.58 -0.06 14.64
CA ILE A 66 -4.31 -1.48 14.39
C ILE A 66 -2.83 -1.80 14.65
N GLN A 67 -1.91 -0.95 14.19
CA GLN A 67 -0.47 -1.13 14.41
C GLN A 67 -0.09 -0.98 15.89
N ARG A 68 -0.76 -0.09 16.62
CA ARG A 68 -0.54 0.09 18.05
C ARG A 68 -0.85 -1.19 18.82
N LEU A 69 -1.98 -1.84 18.52
CA LEU A 69 -2.33 -3.13 19.14
C LEU A 69 -1.36 -4.24 18.79
N ILE A 70 -0.99 -4.39 17.51
CA ILE A 70 0.01 -5.38 17.10
C ILE A 70 1.33 -5.21 17.88
N ASN A 71 1.69 -3.97 18.21
CA ASN A 71 2.89 -3.67 18.99
C ASN A 71 2.67 -3.83 20.52
N GLU A 72 1.49 -3.46 21.03
CA GLU A 72 1.11 -3.53 22.46
C GLU A 72 0.83 -4.95 22.96
N GLU A 73 0.61 -5.90 22.05
CA GLU A 73 0.62 -7.34 22.33
C GLU A 73 1.91 -7.81 23.04
N GLN A 74 2.99 -7.02 22.99
CA GLN A 74 4.22 -7.31 23.73
C GLN A 74 4.23 -6.80 25.18
N THR A 75 3.25 -6.01 25.63
CA THR A 75 3.39 -5.27 26.90
C THR A 75 2.21 -5.23 27.88
N SER A 76 0.93 -5.44 27.52
CA SER A 76 -0.13 -5.39 28.56
C SER A 76 -1.54 -5.82 28.12
N ASP A 77 -2.21 -6.57 28.99
CA ASP A 77 -3.57 -7.15 28.92
C ASP A 77 -4.73 -6.11 29.01
N SER A 78 -4.46 -4.82 28.81
CA SER A 78 -5.37 -3.71 29.14
C SER A 78 -5.78 -2.81 27.98
N SER A 79 -5.48 -3.17 26.73
CA SER A 79 -5.92 -2.39 25.57
C SER A 79 -7.41 -2.60 25.30
N LEU A 80 -8.17 -1.51 25.14
CA LEU A 80 -9.58 -1.61 24.73
C LEU A 80 -9.71 -2.33 23.37
N PRO A 81 -10.69 -3.24 23.20
CA PRO A 81 -10.92 -3.92 21.93
C PRO A 81 -11.23 -2.94 20.79
N LEU A 82 -10.68 -3.16 19.60
CA LEU A 82 -10.90 -2.27 18.45
C LEU A 82 -12.36 -2.06 18.11
N ALA A 83 -13.23 -3.06 18.28
CA ALA A 83 -14.64 -2.92 17.95
C ALA A 83 -15.37 -1.90 18.85
N THR A 84 -14.81 -1.57 20.02
CA THR A 84 -15.40 -0.62 20.98
C THR A 84 -14.98 0.82 20.74
N MET A 85 -13.91 1.06 19.97
CA MET A 85 -13.47 2.40 19.62
C MET A 85 -14.31 2.95 18.47
N GLU A 86 -14.77 4.20 18.57
CA GLU A 86 -15.60 4.85 17.54
C GLU A 86 -14.93 4.79 16.15
N GLU A 87 -13.62 5.05 16.12
CA GLU A 87 -12.80 5.09 14.90
C GLU A 87 -12.60 3.74 14.20
N THR A 88 -12.71 2.63 14.93
CA THR A 88 -12.54 1.27 14.40
C THR A 88 -13.77 0.40 14.64
N SER A 89 -14.92 1.05 14.87
CA SER A 89 -16.20 0.39 15.05
C SER A 89 -16.60 -0.41 13.79
N PRO A 90 -17.39 -1.48 13.92
CA PRO A 90 -17.82 -2.32 12.79
C PRO A 90 -18.41 -1.56 11.58
N PRO A 91 -19.34 -0.59 11.75
CA PRO A 91 -19.89 0.13 10.59
C PRO A 91 -18.86 1.01 9.91
N VAL A 92 -17.95 1.62 10.67
CA VAL A 92 -16.89 2.49 10.14
C VAL A 92 -15.87 1.68 9.33
N ILE A 93 -15.45 0.53 9.84
CA ILE A 93 -14.56 -0.39 9.12
C ILE A 93 -15.24 -0.97 7.88
N SER A 94 -16.52 -1.34 7.96
CA SER A 94 -17.29 -1.85 6.83
C SER A 94 -17.36 -0.83 5.69
N GLU A 95 -17.57 0.44 6.01
CA GLU A 95 -17.63 1.51 4.99
C GLU A 95 -16.25 1.77 4.38
N SER A 96 -15.19 1.84 5.20
CA SER A 96 -13.81 1.94 4.70
C SER A 96 -13.43 0.78 3.77
N LEU A 97 -13.82 -0.45 4.12
CA LEU A 97 -13.59 -1.63 3.29
C LEU A 97 -14.42 -1.58 1.99
N ARG A 98 -15.66 -1.06 2.04
CA ARG A 98 -16.49 -0.88 0.84
C ARG A 98 -15.79 0.03 -0.18
N VAL A 99 -15.32 1.20 0.26
CA VAL A 99 -14.59 2.15 -0.59
C VAL A 99 -13.26 1.55 -1.08
N PHE A 100 -12.53 0.88 -0.19
CA PHE A 100 -11.29 0.17 -0.58
C PHE A 100 -11.54 -0.84 -1.69
N PHE A 101 -12.56 -1.69 -1.56
CA PHE A 101 -12.91 -2.65 -2.60
C PHE A 101 -13.34 -1.95 -3.90
N ALA A 102 -14.05 -0.83 -3.81
CA ALA A 102 -14.46 -0.06 -4.97
C ALA A 102 -13.25 0.53 -5.73
N ILE A 103 -12.20 0.97 -5.04
CA ILE A 103 -10.97 1.46 -5.67
C ILE A 103 -10.19 0.30 -6.33
N ILE A 104 -9.93 -0.79 -5.61
CA ILE A 104 -9.08 -1.87 -6.15
C ILE A 104 -9.75 -2.65 -7.29
N THR A 105 -11.09 -2.61 -7.38
CA THR A 105 -11.85 -3.24 -8.47
C THR A 105 -12.13 -2.30 -9.64
N GLY A 106 -11.78 -1.01 -9.53
CA GLY A 106 -11.96 -0.05 -10.61
C GLY A 106 -13.32 0.66 -10.62
N SER A 107 -14.19 0.45 -9.63
CA SER A 107 -15.56 1.00 -9.64
C SER A 107 -15.68 2.44 -9.10
N GLU A 108 -14.80 2.84 -8.16
CA GLU A 108 -14.76 4.20 -7.59
C GLU A 108 -13.34 4.79 -7.66
N GLY A 109 -12.71 4.69 -8.84
CA GLY A 109 -11.32 5.07 -9.07
C GLY A 109 -10.49 3.89 -9.55
N SER A 110 -9.24 4.13 -9.94
CA SER A 110 -8.31 3.09 -10.39
C SER A 110 -6.99 3.18 -9.63
N LEU A 111 -6.28 2.06 -9.57
CA LEU A 111 -4.89 2.06 -9.14
C LEU A 111 -4.03 2.88 -10.09
N PRO A 112 -2.97 3.53 -9.60
CA PRO A 112 -2.09 4.34 -10.44
C PRO A 112 -1.41 3.49 -11.51
N GLU A 113 -1.54 3.94 -12.76
CA GLU A 113 -0.89 3.31 -13.92
C GLU A 113 0.50 3.89 -14.20
N PHE A 114 0.85 5.03 -13.59
CA PHE A 114 2.13 5.73 -13.76
C PHE A 114 2.50 5.96 -15.23
N GLU A 115 1.55 6.45 -16.03
CA GLU A 115 1.72 6.65 -17.49
C GLU A 115 2.90 7.56 -17.84
N GLN A 116 3.21 8.53 -16.98
CA GLN A 116 4.33 9.46 -17.12
C GLN A 116 5.71 8.81 -16.91
N MET A 117 5.76 7.59 -16.37
CA MET A 117 7.01 6.86 -16.19
C MET A 117 7.47 6.25 -17.52
N GLN A 118 8.64 6.69 -18.01
CA GLN A 118 9.12 6.37 -19.35
C GLN A 118 9.64 4.93 -19.48
N VAL A 119 10.13 4.34 -18.39
CA VAL A 119 10.70 2.99 -18.39
C VAL A 119 9.60 1.97 -18.04
N PRO A 120 9.16 1.09 -18.97
CA PRO A 120 8.04 0.18 -18.74
C PRO A 120 8.24 -0.79 -17.57
N GLN A 121 9.49 -1.25 -17.36
CA GLN A 121 9.82 -2.14 -16.25
C GLN A 121 9.66 -1.46 -14.89
N LEU A 122 10.04 -0.18 -14.78
CA LEU A 122 9.86 0.58 -13.55
C LEU A 122 8.38 0.86 -13.28
N ARG A 123 7.60 1.12 -14.34
CA ARG A 123 6.14 1.30 -14.24
C ARG A 123 5.46 0.06 -13.68
N SER A 124 5.75 -1.10 -14.27
CA SER A 124 5.24 -2.38 -13.77
C SER A 124 5.67 -2.64 -12.31
N LYS A 125 6.93 -2.34 -11.97
CA LYS A 125 7.43 -2.48 -10.59
C LYS A 125 6.70 -1.58 -9.60
N ALA A 126 6.39 -0.33 -9.97
CA ALA A 126 5.65 0.60 -9.14
C ALA A 126 4.20 0.15 -8.94
N SER A 127 3.48 -0.23 -10.01
CA SER A 127 2.10 -0.73 -9.91
C SER A 127 2.01 -2.00 -9.05
N VAL A 128 2.92 -2.95 -9.25
CA VAL A 128 3.01 -4.16 -8.42
C VAL A 128 3.38 -3.81 -6.97
N GLY A 129 4.21 -2.79 -6.76
CA GLY A 129 4.56 -2.28 -5.43
C GLY A 129 3.33 -1.76 -4.68
N VAL A 130 2.52 -0.91 -5.32
CA VAL A 130 1.27 -0.41 -4.75
C VAL A 130 0.32 -1.56 -4.43
N ALA A 131 0.09 -2.47 -5.38
CA ALA A 131 -0.75 -3.65 -5.18
C ALA A 131 -0.31 -4.49 -3.98
N LYS A 132 1.01 -4.76 -3.85
CA LYS A 132 1.56 -5.54 -2.72
C LYS A 132 1.34 -4.84 -1.39
N ALA A 133 1.64 -3.55 -1.31
CA ALA A 133 1.46 -2.78 -0.08
C ALA A 133 -0.02 -2.73 0.34
N LEU A 134 -0.96 -2.55 -0.60
CA LEU A 134 -2.39 -2.58 -0.30
C LEU A 134 -2.86 -3.96 0.18
N ALA A 135 -2.34 -5.05 -0.40
CA ALA A 135 -2.64 -6.40 0.05
C ALA A 135 -2.13 -6.65 1.47
N GLU A 136 -0.92 -6.19 1.80
CA GLU A 136 -0.35 -6.30 3.15
C GLU A 136 -1.15 -5.48 4.18
N VAL A 137 -1.62 -4.30 3.81
CA VAL A 137 -2.51 -3.50 4.67
C VAL A 137 -3.81 -4.24 4.91
N TYR A 138 -4.41 -4.82 3.86
CA TYR A 138 -5.62 -5.63 4.00
C TYR A 138 -5.41 -6.85 4.89
N GLU A 139 -4.27 -7.53 4.78
CA GLU A 139 -3.91 -8.67 5.65
C GLU A 139 -3.87 -8.29 7.13
N ARG A 140 -3.30 -7.11 7.45
CA ARG A 140 -3.27 -6.60 8.83
C ARG A 140 -4.67 -6.29 9.35
N ILE A 141 -5.51 -5.66 8.53
CA ILE A 141 -6.90 -5.36 8.88
C ILE A 141 -7.69 -6.66 9.07
N TYR A 142 -7.54 -7.62 8.15
CA TYR A 142 -8.17 -8.93 8.23
C TYR A 142 -7.78 -9.66 9.52
N GLY A 143 -6.49 -9.69 9.85
CA GLY A 143 -5.98 -10.27 11.09
C GLY A 143 -6.58 -9.62 12.33
N ALA A 144 -6.63 -8.29 12.36
CA ALA A 144 -7.21 -7.53 13.48
C ALA A 144 -8.72 -7.80 13.66
N ILE A 145 -9.47 -7.96 12.57
CA ILE A 145 -10.92 -8.21 12.64
C ILE A 145 -11.24 -9.66 13.05
N VAL A 146 -10.45 -10.63 12.58
CA VAL A 146 -10.64 -12.05 12.92
C VAL A 146 -10.16 -12.37 14.34
N ASP A 147 -9.26 -11.57 14.90
CA ASP A 147 -8.77 -11.73 16.26
C ASP A 147 -9.91 -11.58 17.30
N PRO A 148 -10.21 -12.64 18.07
CA PRO A 148 -11.24 -12.60 19.10
C PRO A 148 -11.04 -11.50 20.16
N ARG A 149 -9.79 -11.07 20.41
CA ARG A 149 -9.46 -10.02 21.39
C ARG A 149 -10.06 -8.67 21.01
N ASN A 150 -10.25 -8.42 19.72
CA ASN A 150 -10.78 -7.15 19.20
C ASN A 150 -12.31 -7.09 19.19
N GLN A 151 -12.99 -8.19 19.55
CA GLN A 151 -14.43 -8.27 19.82
C GLN A 151 -15.33 -7.77 18.67
N TYR A 152 -14.88 -7.93 17.41
CA TYR A 152 -15.74 -7.63 16.26
C TYR A 152 -16.94 -8.58 16.22
N PRO A 153 -18.18 -8.07 16.14
CA PRO A 153 -19.36 -8.89 15.96
C PRO A 153 -19.33 -9.50 14.56
N GLU A 154 -19.47 -10.83 14.49
CA GLU A 154 -19.50 -11.59 13.24
C GLU A 154 -18.43 -11.18 12.21
N PRO A 155 -17.12 -11.41 12.46
CA PRO A 155 -16.03 -10.99 11.57
C PRO A 155 -16.22 -11.36 10.08
N LYS A 156 -16.90 -12.47 9.81
CA LYS A 156 -17.19 -12.96 8.46
C LYS A 156 -18.19 -12.10 7.67
N SER A 157 -19.07 -11.35 8.34
CA SER A 157 -20.01 -10.45 7.66
C SER A 157 -19.34 -9.15 7.23
N LEU A 158 -18.32 -8.70 7.97
CA LEU A 158 -17.48 -7.54 7.65
C LEU A 158 -16.46 -7.85 6.54
N LEU A 159 -15.94 -9.07 6.51
CA LEU A 159 -14.86 -9.48 5.62
C LEU A 159 -15.40 -10.21 4.38
N ARG A 160 -15.58 -9.46 3.28
CA ARG A 160 -16.11 -9.98 2.01
C ARG A 160 -15.19 -10.99 1.31
N HIS A 161 -13.88 -10.84 1.45
CA HIS A 161 -12.88 -11.61 0.71
C HIS A 161 -11.74 -12.07 1.63
N PRO A 162 -11.22 -13.30 1.52
CA PRO A 162 -9.96 -13.65 2.18
C PRO A 162 -8.77 -12.92 1.53
N PRO A 163 -7.65 -12.73 2.24
CA PRO A 163 -6.50 -11.98 1.70
C PRO A 163 -5.95 -12.53 0.38
N GLY A 164 -5.96 -13.85 0.19
CA GLY A 164 -5.55 -14.47 -1.08
C GLY A 164 -6.43 -14.06 -2.27
N GLN A 165 -7.72 -13.84 -2.04
CA GLN A 165 -8.62 -13.33 -3.08
C GLN A 165 -8.35 -11.85 -3.39
N VAL A 166 -8.00 -11.05 -2.38
CA VAL A 166 -7.62 -9.65 -2.59
C VAL A 166 -6.33 -9.53 -3.40
N ARG A 167 -5.34 -10.39 -3.15
CA ARG A 167 -4.12 -10.49 -3.98
C ARG A 167 -4.46 -10.80 -5.45
N THR A 168 -5.40 -11.74 -5.67
CA THR A 168 -5.88 -12.08 -7.01
C THR A 168 -6.56 -10.89 -7.70
N ILE A 169 -7.40 -10.13 -6.99
CA ILE A 169 -8.05 -8.92 -7.53
C ILE A 169 -7.00 -7.87 -7.92
N LEU A 170 -5.96 -7.72 -7.11
CA LEU A 170 -4.84 -6.80 -7.34
C LEU A 170 -3.83 -7.30 -8.39
N GLY A 171 -4.01 -8.52 -8.91
CA GLY A 171 -3.15 -9.09 -9.96
C GLY A 171 -1.75 -9.48 -9.49
N ILE A 172 -1.58 -9.85 -8.22
CA ILE A 172 -0.29 -10.20 -7.59
C ILE A 172 -0.26 -11.56 -6.90
#